data_AF-A0A535BJT0-F1
#
_entry.id   AF-A0A535BJT0-F1
#
_cell.length_a   1.000
_cell.length_b   1.000
_cell.length_c   1.000
_cell.angle_alpha   90.00
_cell.angle_beta   90.00
_cell.angle_gamma   90.00
#
_symmetry.space_group_name_H-M   'P 1'
#
loop_
_entity.id
_entity.type
_entity.pdbx_description
1 polymer ?
#
loop_
_entity_poly.entity_id
_entity_poly.type
_entity_poly.pdbx_seq_one_letter_code
_entity_poly.pdbx_strand_id
1 'polypeptide(L)'
;MDERDVRIRNFLYNRFVETGQTPRVPDVAREFELSQEAAGAALRRLHDAHALVLERDVLEIRMLNPFSCVPSSWRVEAAGRTWFSN
;
A
#
# COMPACT_ATOMS: atom_id res chain seq x y z
N MET A 1 13.06 -5.22 -8.58
CA MET A 1 12.25 -5.70 -7.45
C MET A 1 12.80 -7.05 -7.03
N ASP A 2 13.00 -7.26 -5.73
CA ASP A 2 13.47 -8.54 -5.18
C ASP A 2 12.32 -9.36 -4.54
N GLU A 3 12.62 -10.56 -4.04
CA GLU A 3 11.62 -11.44 -3.40
C GLU A 3 10.99 -10.79 -2.16
N ARG A 4 11.76 -9.99 -1.42
CA ARG A 4 11.26 -9.30 -0.21
C ARG A 4 10.27 -8.20 -0.59
N ASP A 5 10.55 -7.43 -1.64
CA ASP A 5 9.64 -6.42 -2.17
C ASP A 5 8.29 -7.06 -2.58
N VAL A 6 8.31 -8.23 -3.20
CA VAL A 6 7.08 -8.99 -3.54
C VAL A 6 6.29 -9.37 -2.29
N ARG A 7 6.97 -9.83 -1.23
CA ARG A 7 6.31 -10.15 0.05
C ARG A 7 5.71 -8.89 0.71
N ILE A 8 6.43 -7.77 0.69
CA ILE A 8 5.93 -6.48 1.20
C ILE A 8 4.68 -6.07 0.43
N ARG A 9 4.70 -6.16 -0.91
CA ARG A 9 3.51 -5.88 -1.73
C ARG A 9 2.33 -6.75 -1.28
N ASN A 10 2.50 -8.07 -1.19
CA ASN A 10 1.40 -8.96 -0.81
C ASN A 10 0.85 -8.64 0.59
N PHE A 11 1.72 -8.32 1.55
CA PHE A 11 1.31 -7.85 2.87
C PHE A 11 0.43 -6.58 2.79
N LEU A 12 0.86 -5.57 2.04
CA LEU A 12 0.12 -4.32 1.90
C LEU A 12 -1.29 -4.54 1.36
N TYR A 13 -1.40 -5.36 0.31
CA TYR A 13 -2.67 -5.68 -0.34
C TYR A 13 -3.59 -6.48 0.58
N ASN A 14 -3.09 -7.54 1.21
CA ASN A 14 -3.88 -8.36 2.13
C ASN A 14 -4.38 -7.52 3.30
N ARG A 15 -3.50 -6.72 3.91
CA ARG A 15 -3.86 -5.88 5.05
C ARG A 15 -4.93 -4.85 4.70
N PHE A 16 -4.81 -4.24 3.51
CA PHE A 16 -5.81 -3.30 3.03
C PHE A 16 -7.16 -3.97 2.77
N VAL A 17 -7.17 -5.14 2.13
CA VAL A 17 -8.41 -5.90 1.86
C VAL A 17 -9.10 -6.36 3.16
N GLU A 18 -8.33 -6.79 4.15
CA GLU A 18 -8.85 -7.25 5.44
C GLU A 18 -9.45 -6.13 6.29
N THR A 19 -8.76 -4.98 6.34
CA THR A 19 -9.03 -3.91 7.32
C THR A 19 -9.67 -2.66 6.74
N GLY A 20 -9.57 -2.44 5.43
CA GLY A 20 -9.92 -1.17 4.78
C GLY A 20 -8.98 -0.02 5.12
N GLN A 21 -7.91 -0.25 5.89
CA GLN A 21 -6.95 0.75 6.30
C GLN A 21 -5.66 0.62 5.50
N THR A 22 -5.18 1.73 4.96
CA THR A 22 -3.93 1.81 4.20
C THR A 22 -2.73 1.63 5.14
N PRO A 23 -1.92 0.57 4.99
CA PRO A 23 -0.73 0.38 5.79
C PRO A 23 0.33 1.45 5.50
N ARG A 24 1.16 1.75 6.50
CA ARG A 24 2.19 2.80 6.43
C ARG A 24 3.59 2.23 6.61
N VAL A 25 4.61 3.08 6.45
CA VAL A 25 6.02 2.72 6.67
C VAL A 25 6.26 2.00 8.01
N PRO A 26 5.70 2.45 9.16
CA PRO A 26 5.88 1.74 10.43
C PRO A 26 5.28 0.33 10.45
N ASP A 27 4.20 0.08 9.69
CA ASP A 27 3.59 -1.25 9.61
C ASP A 27 4.50 -2.22 8.87
N VAL A 28 5.09 -1.78 7.75
CA VAL A 28 6.06 -2.56 6.99
C VAL A 28 7.34 -2.79 7.80
N ALA A 29 7.83 -1.74 8.48
CA ALA A 29 9.01 -1.84 9.32
C ALA A 29 8.84 -2.88 10.43
N ARG A 30 7.68 -2.88 11.10
CA ARG A 30 7.35 -3.84 12.14
C ARG A 30 7.19 -5.26 11.61
N GLU A 31 6.43 -5.45 10.52
CA GLU A 31 6.14 -6.78 9.98
C GLU A 31 7.40 -7.48 9.43
N PHE A 32 8.31 -6.72 8.83
CA PHE A 32 9.50 -7.27 8.15
C PHE A 32 10.80 -7.06 8.93
N GLU A 33 10.71 -6.60 10.19
CA GLU A 33 11.86 -6.33 11.06
C GLU A 33 12.90 -5.39 10.40
N LEU A 34 12.41 -4.33 9.76
CA LEU A 34 13.22 -3.34 9.04
C LEU A 34 13.31 -2.04 9.83
N SER A 35 14.35 -1.25 9.56
CA SER A 35 14.30 0.18 9.90
C SER A 35 13.21 0.88 9.07
N GLN A 36 12.67 1.99 9.59
CA GLN A 36 11.70 2.79 8.84
C GLN A 36 12.29 3.31 7.52
N GLU A 37 13.60 3.60 7.49
CA GLU A 37 14.31 4.00 6.28
C GLU A 37 14.31 2.88 5.22
N ALA A 38 14.66 1.65 5.64
CA ALA A 38 14.68 0.50 4.74
C ALA A 38 13.27 0.14 4.23
N ALA A 39 12.26 0.23 5.09
CA ALA A 39 10.86 0.07 4.70
C ALA A 39 10.41 1.16 3.71
N GLY A 40 10.77 2.42 3.96
CA GLY A 40 10.51 3.53 3.03
C GLY A 40 11.19 3.34 1.67
N ALA A 41 12.43 2.87 1.66
CA ALA A 41 13.14 2.54 0.43
C ALA A 41 12.46 1.40 -0.35
N ALA A 42 11.92 0.39 0.34
CA ALA A 42 11.14 -0.66 -0.29
C ALA A 42 9.85 -0.13 -0.93
N LEU A 43 9.11 0.75 -0.23
CA LEU A 43 7.92 1.39 -0.79
C LEU A 43 8.24 2.23 -2.04
N ARG A 44 9.38 2.93 -2.06
CA ARG A 44 9.86 3.67 -3.25
C ARG A 44 10.18 2.74 -4.41
N ARG A 45 10.88 1.63 -4.18
CA ARG A 45 11.13 0.63 -5.23
C ARG A 45 9.84 0.04 -5.80
N LEU A 46 8.85 -0.22 -4.94
CA LEU A 46 7.53 -0.67 -5.38
C LEU A 46 6.78 0.39 -6.19
N HIS A 47 6.92 1.66 -5.82
CA HIS A 47 6.39 2.78 -6.58
C HIS A 47 7.03 2.90 -7.97
N ASP A 48 8.36 2.89 -8.04
CA ASP A 48 9.12 2.97 -9.29
C ASP A 48 8.83 1.79 -10.23
N ALA A 49 8.49 0.63 -9.66
CA ALA A 49 8.06 -0.55 -10.39
C ALA A 49 6.56 -0.56 -10.75
N HIS A 50 5.82 0.52 -10.48
CA HIS A 50 4.37 0.66 -10.69
C HIS A 50 3.51 -0.40 -9.97
N ALA A 51 4.01 -0.99 -8.88
CA ALA A 51 3.28 -1.99 -8.09
C ALA A 51 2.32 -1.35 -7.05
N LEU A 52 2.58 -0.09 -6.69
CA LEU A 52 1.72 0.79 -5.90
C LEU A 52 2.01 2.25 -6.29
N VAL A 53 1.18 3.18 -5.83
CA VAL A 53 1.40 4.61 -6.04
C VAL A 53 1.57 5.30 -4.70
N LEU A 54 2.67 6.03 -4.52
CA LEU A 54 2.88 6.91 -3.38
C LEU A 54 2.33 8.31 -3.68
N GLU A 55 1.96 9.05 -2.64
CA GLU A 55 1.66 10.48 -2.75
C GLU A 55 2.94 11.26 -3.08
N ARG A 56 2.80 12.41 -3.73
CA ARG A 56 3.94 13.24 -4.12
C ARG A 56 4.66 13.74 -2.86
N ASP A 57 5.98 13.58 -2.84
CA ASP A 57 6.89 14.07 -1.80
C ASP A 57 6.75 13.44 -0.39
N VAL A 58 5.85 12.47 -0.18
CA VAL A 58 5.68 11.75 1.09
C VAL A 58 5.59 10.23 0.91
N LEU A 59 5.95 9.47 1.94
CA LEU A 59 5.89 7.99 1.94
C LEU A 59 4.50 7.46 2.33
N GLU A 60 3.45 8.08 1.80
CA GLU A 60 2.07 7.65 2.00
C GLU A 60 1.55 6.95 0.74
N ILE A 61 0.83 5.84 0.91
CA ILE A 61 0.29 5.07 -0.22
C ILE A 61 -1.01 5.72 -0.69
N ARG A 62 -1.02 6.19 -1.93
CA ARG A 62 -2.19 6.73 -2.62
C ARG A 62 -3.01 5.65 -3.31
N MET A 63 -2.36 4.63 -3.87
CA MET A 63 -3.05 3.53 -4.55
C MET A 63 -2.40 2.18 -4.31
N LEU A 64 -3.25 1.17 -4.10
CA LEU A 64 -2.94 -0.26 -4.19
C LEU A 64 -3.82 -0.84 -5.29
N ASN A 65 -3.38 -0.74 -6.55
CA ASN A 65 -4.19 -1.04 -7.74
C ASN A 65 -4.96 -2.38 -7.63
N PRO A 66 -6.31 -2.39 -7.74
CA PRO A 66 -7.15 -1.33 -8.30
C PRO A 66 -7.75 -0.33 -7.29
N PHE A 67 -7.35 -0.40 -6.01
CA PHE A 67 -7.93 0.41 -4.95
C PHE A 67 -7.30 1.80 -4.85
N SER A 68 -8.14 2.83 -4.67
CA SER A 68 -7.72 4.11 -4.14
C SER A 68 -7.63 4.03 -2.61
N CYS A 69 -6.49 4.44 -2.07
CA CYS A 69 -6.23 4.52 -0.63
C CYS A 69 -6.62 5.89 -0.05
N VAL A 70 -7.03 6.83 -0.90
CA VAL A 70 -7.61 8.12 -0.54
C VAL A 70 -9.10 8.13 -0.87
N PRO A 71 -9.95 8.80 -0.05
CA PRO A 71 -11.37 8.94 -0.38
C PRO A 71 -11.57 9.57 -1.75
N SER A 72 -12.30 8.88 -2.64
CA SER A 72 -12.75 9.42 -3.92
C SER A 72 -14.27 9.53 -3.95
N SER A 73 -14.83 10.23 -4.94
CA SER A 73 -16.29 10.29 -5.14
C SER A 73 -16.87 8.96 -5.65
N TRP A 74 -16.03 8.01 -6.07
CA TRP A 74 -16.44 6.77 -6.72
C TRP A 74 -16.39 5.60 -5.75
N ARG A 75 -17.55 5.27 -5.16
CA ARG A 75 -17.69 4.17 -4.20
C ARG A 75 -18.09 2.88 -4.90
N VAL A 76 -17.44 1.78 -4.54
CA VAL A 76 -17.77 0.42 -4.99
C VAL A 76 -18.10 -0.42 -3.77
N GLU A 77 -19.26 -1.06 -3.74
CA GLU A 77 -19.62 -2.01 -2.69
C GLU A 77 -19.36 -3.45 -3.15
N ALA A 78 -18.54 -4.17 -2.37
CA ALA A 78 -18.24 -5.58 -2.61
C ALA A 78 -18.01 -6.30 -1.28
N ALA A 79 -18.58 -7.50 -1.13
CA ALA A 79 -18.47 -8.33 0.07
C ALA A 79 -18.77 -7.59 1.39
N GLY A 80 -19.77 -6.70 1.38
CA GLY A 80 -20.19 -5.92 2.55
C GLY A 80 -19.25 -4.76 2.94
N ARG A 81 -18.32 -4.37 2.05
CA ARG A 81 -17.40 -3.24 2.27
C ARG A 81 -17.46 -2.24 1.11
N THR A 82 -17.21 -0.97 1.41
CA THR A 82 -17.15 0.12 0.44
C THR A 82 -15.69 0.48 0.13
N TRP A 83 -15.35 0.52 -1.16
CA TRP A 83 -14.03 0.82 -1.70
C TRP A 83 -14.09 2.08 -2.56
N PHE A 84 -12.94 2.71 -2.80
CA PHE A 84 -12.83 3.84 -3.72
C PHE A 84 -12.09 3.43 -5.00
N SER A 85 -12.65 3.80 -6.15
CA SER A 85 -12.04 3.59 -7.48
C SER A 85 -11.54 4.92 -8.07
N ASN A 86 -10.66 4.84 -9.07
CA ASN A 86 -10.10 5.97 -9.82
C ASN A 86 -10.63 6.00 -11.25
#